data_AF-A0A3C7W796-F1
#
_entry.id   AF-A0A3C7W796-F1
#
_cell.length_a   1.000
_cell.length_b   1.000
_cell.length_c   1.000
_cell.angle_alpha   90.00
_cell.angle_beta   90.00
_cell.angle_gamma   90.00
#
_symmetry.space_group_name_H-M   'P 1'
#
loop_
_entity.id
_entity.type
_entity.pdbx_description
1 polymer ?
#
loop_
_entity_poly.entity_id
_entity_poly.type
_entity_poly.pdbx_seq_one_letter_code
_entity_poly.pdbx_strand_id
1 'polypeptide(L)' 'RGAIAIADRQTAVYPAASPGGWNIVGRCPVRLFDPAADPCMPVAVGDRVRFRPIDRDEYLALGGEP' A
#
# COMPACT_ATOMS: atom_id res chain seq x y z
N ARG A 1 -7.95 -3.20 1.78
CA ARG A 1 -6.97 -2.08 1.96
C ARG A 1 -5.67 -2.37 1.21
N GLY A 2 -4.77 -1.39 1.06
CA GLY A 2 -3.41 -1.59 0.50
C GLY A 2 -3.35 -1.63 -1.03
N ALA A 3 -4.37 -1.15 -1.74
CA ALA A 3 -4.37 -1.17 -3.21
C ALA A 3 -3.27 -0.24 -3.75
N ILE A 4 -2.44 -0.75 -4.66
CA ILE A 4 -1.39 0.00 -5.35
C ILE A 4 -1.97 0.45 -6.69
N ALA A 5 -1.88 1.74 -6.98
CA ALA A 5 -2.49 2.31 -8.17
C ALA A 5 -1.58 3.30 -8.89
N ILE A 6 -1.90 3.54 -10.16
CA ILE A 6 -1.20 4.48 -11.04
C ILE A 6 -2.21 5.42 -11.70
N ALA A 7 -1.85 6.70 -11.78
CA ALA A 7 -2.47 7.67 -12.68
C ALA A 7 -1.38 8.56 -13.29
N ASP A 8 -1.27 8.52 -14.62
CA ASP A 8 -0.23 9.21 -15.38
C ASP A 8 1.17 8.94 -14.77
N ARG A 9 1.89 9.97 -14.32
CA ARG A 9 3.24 9.86 -13.76
C ARG A 9 3.27 9.59 -12.25
N GLN A 10 2.12 9.31 -11.63
CA GLN A 10 1.98 9.16 -10.19
C GLN A 10 1.60 7.73 -9.81
N THR A 11 2.07 7.30 -8.65
CA THR A 11 1.64 6.06 -8.01
C THR A 11 1.27 6.33 -6.56
N ALA A 12 0.33 5.55 -6.05
CA ALA A 12 -0.15 5.66 -4.68
C ALA A 12 -0.45 4.27 -4.12
N VAL A 13 -0.43 4.17 -2.79
CA VAL A 13 -1.00 3.02 -2.09
C VAL A 13 -2.12 3.52 -1.19
N TYR A 14 -3.32 2.97 -1.37
CA TYR A 14 -4.50 3.36 -0.59
C TYR A 14 -4.48 2.65 0.78
N PRO A 15 -4.35 3.38 1.91
CA PRO A 15 -4.23 2.77 3.24
C PRO A 15 -5.54 2.15 3.74
N ALA A 16 -6.68 2.57 3.20
CA ALA A 16 -8.02 2.10 3.54
C ALA A 16 -8.87 1.87 2.27
N ALA A 17 -10.03 1.24 2.42
CA ALA A 17 -11.00 1.16 1.33
C ALA A 17 -11.65 2.53 1.12
N SER A 18 -11.61 3.04 -0.10
CA SER A 18 -12.22 4.31 -0.50
C SER A 18 -12.57 4.26 -1.99
N PRO A 19 -13.49 5.12 -2.46
CA PRO A 19 -13.64 5.36 -3.89
C PRO A 19 -12.32 5.82 -4.51
N GLY A 20 -12.05 5.39 -5.74
CA GLY A 20 -10.84 5.76 -6.47
C GLY A 20 -11.01 5.53 -7.97
N GLY A 21 -10.41 6.39 -8.79
CA GLY A 21 -10.46 6.30 -10.26
C GLY A 21 -9.13 5.91 -10.90
N TRP A 22 -8.11 5.57 -10.10
CA TRP A 22 -6.79 5.22 -10.60
C TRP A 22 -6.74 3.73 -10.97
N ASN A 23 -5.86 3.38 -11.91
CA ASN A 23 -5.71 2.00 -12.34
C ASN A 23 -5.02 1.19 -11.24
N ILE A 24 -5.70 0.18 -10.71
CA ILE A 24 -5.13 -0.73 -9.71
C ILE A 24 -4.18 -1.71 -10.40
N VAL A 25 -2.94 -1.77 -9.92
CA VAL A 25 -1.87 -2.61 -10.49
C VAL A 25 -1.34 -3.66 -9.50
N GLY A 26 -1.78 -3.62 -8.24
CA GLY A 26 -1.38 -4.60 -7.23
C GLY A 26 -1.94 -4.30 -5.84
N ARG A 27 -1.50 -5.06 -4.85
CA ARG A 27 -1.83 -4.86 -3.43
C ARG A 27 -0.57 -4.99 -2.58
N CYS A 28 -0.45 -4.12 -1.59
CA CYS A 28 0.62 -4.11 -0.59
C CYS A 28 0.07 -4.69 0.73
N PRO A 29 0.74 -5.69 1.34
CA PRO A 29 0.29 -6.24 2.62
C PRO A 29 0.64 -5.33 3.80
N VAL A 30 1.56 -4.38 3.62
CA VAL A 30 2.01 -3.46 4.69
C VAL A 30 0.85 -2.57 5.14
N ARG A 31 0.64 -2.50 6.46
CA ARG A 31 -0.25 -1.52 7.07
C ARG A 31 0.38 -0.13 6.97
N LEU A 32 -0.16 0.70 6.07
CA LEU A 32 0.38 2.04 5.81
C LEU A 32 -0.10 3.10 6.78
N PHE A 33 -1.21 2.88 7.48
CA PHE A 33 -1.72 3.79 8.49
C PHE A 33 -2.22 3.00 9.69
N ASP A 34 -1.77 3.38 10.88
CA ASP A 34 -2.26 2.87 12.15
C ASP A 34 -2.36 4.03 13.16
N PRO A 35 -3.57 4.50 13.53
CA PRO A 35 -3.72 5.64 14.42
C PRO A 35 -3.28 5.34 15.86
N ALA A 36 -3.08 4.07 16.22
CA ALA A 36 -2.58 3.65 17.54
C ALA A 36 -1.05 3.49 17.60
N ALA A 37 -0.36 3.59 16.46
CA ALA A 37 1.10 3.48 16.38
C ALA A 37 1.79 4.84 16.41
N ASP A 38 3.05 4.86 16.88
CA ASP A 38 3.95 6.01 16.78
C ASP A 38 5.28 5.56 16.13
N PRO A 39 5.56 5.96 14.88
CA PRO A 39 4.76 6.83 14.02
C PRO A 39 3.52 6.13 13.45
N CYS A 40 2.45 6.90 13.16
CA CYS A 40 1.21 6.37 12.60
C CYS A 40 1.31 5.93 11.13
N MET A 41 2.40 6.30 10.46
CA MET A 41 2.71 5.98 9.06
C MET A 41 4.17 5.44 8.99
N PRO A 42 4.45 4.43 8.16
CA PRO A 42 5.81 3.89 8.00
C PRO A 42 6.71 4.73 7.10
N VAL A 43 6.18 5.78 6.46
CA VAL A 43 6.88 6.68 5.53
C VAL A 43 6.53 8.13 5.86
N ALA A 44 7.50 9.02 5.67
CA ALA A 44 7.38 10.46 5.84
C ALA A 44 7.56 11.21 4.49
N VAL A 45 7.21 12.49 4.48
CA VAL A 45 7.44 13.36 3.32
C VAL A 45 8.93 13.44 3.02
N GLY A 46 9.30 13.15 1.78
CA GLY A 46 10.69 13.12 1.33
C GLY A 46 11.30 11.72 1.20
N ASP A 47 10.64 10.69 1.77
CA ASP A 47 11.11 9.31 1.66
C ASP A 47 11.05 8.78 0.22
N ARG A 48 12.00 7.89 -0.10
CA ARG A 48 12.00 7.15 -1.36
C ARG A 48 11.40 5.77 -1.16
N VAL A 49 10.37 5.46 -1.94
CA VAL A 49 9.68 4.16 -1.90
C VAL A 49 10.10 3.29 -3.08
N ARG A 50 10.34 2.00 -2.83
CA ARG A 50 10.56 0.97 -3.85
C ARG A 50 9.61 -0.19 -3.61
N PHE A 51 8.87 -0.60 -4.64
CA PHE A 51 8.07 -1.82 -4.59
C PHE A 51 8.93 -3.05 -4.89
N ARG A 52 8.75 -4.11 -4.10
CA ARG A 52 9.30 -5.45 -4.37
C ARG A 52 8.13 -6.38 -4.70
N PRO A 53 8.13 -7.06 -5.86
CA PRO A 53 7.12 -8.06 -6.15
C PRO A 53 7.26 -9.25 -5.20
N ILE A 54 6.12 -9.76 -4.73
CA ILE A 54 5.99 -10.94 -3.88
C ILE A 54 4.92 -11.85 -4.50
N ASP A 55 4.99 -13.14 -4.20
CA ASP A 55 3.93 -14.07 -4.59
C ASP A 55 2.71 -13.96 -3.64
N ARG A 56 1.67 -14.72 -3.96
CA ARG A 56 0.42 -14.70 -3.21
C ARG A 56 0.58 -15.29 -1.81
N ASP A 57 1.42 -16.30 -1.63
CA ASP A 57 1.58 -16.98 -0.36
C ASP A 57 2.33 -16.07 0.63
N GLU A 58 3.39 -15.39 0.16
CA GLU A 58 4.08 -14.35 0.92
C GLU A 58 3.14 -13.18 1.25
N TYR A 59 2.30 -12.75 0.30
CA TYR A 59 1.31 -11.68 0.54
C TYR A 59 0.33 -12.04 1.67
N LEU A 60 -0.20 -13.27 1.67
CA LEU A 60 -1.11 -13.74 2.73
C LEU A 60 -0.39 -13.92 4.06
N ALA A 61 0.84 -14.44 4.06
CA ALA A 61 1.66 -14.60 5.26
C ALA A 61 1.98 -13.27 5.96
N LEU A 62 2.11 -12.19 5.17
CA LEU A 62 2.32 -10.82 5.68
C LEU A 62 1.01 -10.12 6.12
N GLY A 63 -0.13 -10.82 6.14
CA GLY A 63 -1.42 -10.29 6.59
C GLY A 63 -2.22 -9.55 5.51
N GLY A 64 -1.87 -9.78 4.24
CA GLY A 64 -2.67 -9.34 3.10
C GLY A 64 -4.06 -9.99 3.09
N GLU A 65 -5.06 -9.22 2.69
CA GLU A 65 -6.44 -9.71 2.54
C GLU A 65 -6.65 -10.27 1.13
N PRO A 66 -7.40 -11.40 0.97
CA PRO A 66 -7.74 -11.98 -0.33
C PRO A 66 -8.38 -10.99 -1.31
#